data_AF-E3H869-F1
#
_entry.id   AF-E3H869-F1
#
_cell.length_a   1.000
_cell.length_b   1.000
_cell.length_c   1.000
_cell.angle_alpha   90.00
_cell.angle_beta   90.00
_cell.angle_gamma   90.00
#
_symmetry.space_group_name_H-M   'P 1'
#
loop_
_entity.id
_entity.type
_entity.pdbx_description
1 polymer ?
#
loop_
_entity_poly.entity_id
_entity_poly.type
_entity_poly.pdbx_seq_one_letter_code
_entity_poly.pdbx_strand_id
1 'polypeptide(L)' 'MDFKCLKCGNEKYQVRTTFCAEKTPGLKLELGTYYLKICLNCGYTEMYSAKVLDKDEELKPEY' A
#
# COMPACT_ATOMS: atom_id res chain seq x y z
N MET A 1 -7.27 13.43 1.05
CA MET A 1 -7.97 12.31 0.40
C MET A 1 -9.01 11.75 1.37
N ASP A 2 -10.30 11.87 1.04
CA ASP A 2 -11.38 11.21 1.78
C ASP A 2 -11.36 9.71 1.50
N PHE A 3 -10.90 8.91 2.47
CA PHE A 3 -10.65 7.49 2.25
C PHE A 3 -11.73 6.60 2.85
N LYS A 4 -12.64 6.14 1.99
CA LYS A 4 -13.64 5.10 2.30
C LYS A 4 -13.25 3.78 1.65
N CYS A 5 -13.55 2.67 2.33
CA CYS A 5 -13.38 1.34 1.76
C CYS A 5 -14.25 1.21 0.50
N LEU A 6 -13.63 0.87 -0.63
CA LEU A 6 -14.33 0.69 -1.92
C LEU A 6 -15.43 -0.38 -1.86
N LYS A 7 -15.32 -1.35 -0.95
CA LYS A 7 -16.27 -2.45 -0.83
C LYS A 7 -17.46 -2.17 0.08
N CYS A 8 -17.24 -1.54 1.23
CA CYS A 8 -18.27 -1.39 2.27
C CYS A 8 -18.47 0.05 2.76
N GLY A 9 -17.76 1.03 2.18
CA GLY A 9 -17.89 2.44 2.55
C GLY A 9 -17.30 2.83 3.91
N ASN A 10 -16.78 1.87 4.69
CA ASN A 10 -16.22 2.12 6.01
C ASN A 10 -14.93 2.95 5.95
N GLU A 11 -14.73 3.81 6.94
CA GLU A 11 -13.58 4.74 7.03
C GLU A 11 -12.45 4.18 7.91
N LYS A 12 -12.72 3.14 8.71
CA LYS A 12 -11.68 2.51 9.55
C LYS A 12 -10.85 1.52 8.74
N TYR A 13 -9.55 1.79 8.66
CA TYR A 13 -8.57 0.94 8.01
C TYR A 13 -7.30 0.79 8.87
N GLN A 14 -6.52 -0.25 8.57
CA GLN A 14 -5.17 -0.45 9.09
C GLN A 14 -4.19 -0.44 7.92
N VAL A 15 -3.07 0.25 8.06
CA VAL A 15 -1.95 0.19 7.12
C VAL A 15 -0.87 -0.75 7.65
N ARG A 16 -0.34 -1.62 6.80
CA ARG A 16 0.81 -2.49 7.10
C ARG A 16 1.83 -2.42 5.98
N THR A 17 3.11 -2.49 6.32
CA THR A 17 4.18 -2.61 5.33
C THR A 17 4.48 -4.07 5.06
N THR A 18 4.64 -4.44 3.79
CA THR A 18 5.05 -5.78 3.37
C THR A 18 6.16 -5.69 2.32
N PHE A 19 7.00 -6.71 2.27
CA PHE A 19 8.04 -6.86 1.26
C PHE A 19 7.63 -7.98 0.31
N CYS A 20 7.59 -7.71 -0.98
CA CYS A 20 7.27 -8.72 -2.00
C CYS A 20 8.39 -8.83 -3.02
N ALA A 21 8.73 -10.06 -3.38
CA ALA A 21 9.69 -10.32 -4.44
C ALA A 21 9.05 -10.01 -5.80
N GLU A 22 9.64 -9.06 -6.51
CA GLU A 22 9.26 -8.66 -7.86
C GLU A 22 10.10 -9.44 -8.87
N LYS A 23 9.45 -9.95 -9.91
CA LYS A 23 10.15 -10.53 -11.06
C LYS A 23 10.48 -9.43 -12.05
N THR A 24 11.75 -9.04 -12.12
CA THR A 24 12.23 -8.10 -13.14
C THR A 24 12.64 -8.89 -14.39
N PRO A 25 12.34 -8.41 -15.62
CA PRO A 25 12.83 -9.05 -16.84
C PRO A 25 14.36 -9.13 -16.80
N GLY A 26 14.93 -10.34 -16.95
CA GLY A 26 16.38 -10.56 -16.88
C GLY A 26 16.89 -11.35 -15.66
N LEU A 27 16.04 -12.12 -14.97
CA LEU A 27 16.41 -13.08 -13.91
C LEU A 27 16.85 -12.47 -12.56
N LYS A 28 16.71 -11.16 -12.36
CA LYS A 28 16.94 -10.53 -11.06
C LYS A 28 15.65 -10.52 -10.24
N LEU A 29 15.69 -11.13 -9.06
CA LEU A 29 14.65 -10.99 -8.05
C LEU A 29 14.96 -9.75 -7.22
N GLU A 30 14.08 -8.77 -7.26
CA GLU A 30 14.20 -7.55 -6.46
C GLU A 30 13.13 -7.56 -5.36
N LEU A 31 13.45 -7.00 -4.19
CA LEU A 31 12.46 -6.84 -3.12
C LEU A 31 11.80 -5.47 -3.26
N GLY A 32 10.51 -5.47 -3.58
CA GLY A 32 9.66 -4.28 -3.55
C GLY A 32 9.06 -4.09 -2.16
N THR A 33 8.97 -2.84 -1.71
CA THR A 33 8.23 -2.47 -0.49
C THR A 33 6.83 -2.02 -0.88
N TYR A 34 5.82 -2.52 -0.17
CA TYR A 34 4.42 -2.22 -0.42
C TYR A 34 3.69 -1.86 0.86
N TYR A 35 2.73 -0.98 0.74
CA TYR A 35 1.78 -0.66 1.80
C TYR A 35 0.46 -1.36 1.53
N LEU A 36 0.02 -2.16 2.49
CA LEU A 36 -1.27 -2.83 2.51
C LEU A 36 -2.24 -1.99 3.34
N LYS A 37 -3.30 -1.49 2.72
CA LYS A 37 -4.42 -0.84 3.39
C LYS A 37 -5.55 -1.86 3.55
N ILE A 38 -5.86 -2.22 4.79
CA ILE A 38 -6.80 -3.27 5.15
C ILE A 38 -8.02 -2.63 5.82
N CYS A 39 -9.21 -2.81 5.25
CA CYS A 39 -10.46 -2.38 5.88
C CYS A 39 -10.75 -3.21 7.13
N LEU A 40 -10.91 -2.56 8.28
CA LEU A 40 -11.18 -3.24 9.56
C LEU A 40 -12.60 -3.80 9.68
N ASN A 41 -13.51 -3.44 8.76
CA ASN A 41 -14.88 -3.95 8.76
C ASN A 41 -15.06 -5.20 7.90
N CYS A 42 -14.52 -5.22 6.68
CA CYS A 42 -14.76 -6.30 5.72
C CYS A 42 -13.49 -7.03 5.24
N GLY A 43 -12.31 -6.64 5.72
CA GLY A 43 -11.02 -7.23 5.34
C GLY A 43 -10.55 -6.90 3.92
N TYR A 44 -11.28 -6.04 3.18
CA TYR A 44 -10.85 -5.61 1.85
C TYR A 44 -9.48 -4.96 1.93
N THR A 45 -8.54 -5.49 1.14
CA THR A 45 -7.13 -5.11 1.21
C THR A 45 -6.67 -4.54 -0.12
N GLU A 46 -6.16 -3.32 -0.08
CA GLU A 46 -5.54 -2.62 -1.21
C GLU A 46 -4.03 -2.65 -1.02
N MET A 47 -3.26 -2.86 -2.09
CA MET A 47 -1.79 -2.90 -2.04
C MET A 47 -1.21 -1.81 -2.93
N TYR A 48 -0.34 -0.99 -2.36
CA TYR A 48 0.31 0.13 -3.03
C TYR A 48 1.83 -0.05 -3.02
N SER A 49 2.48 0.14 -4.16
CA SER A 49 3.94 0.08 -4.24
C SER A 49 4.55 1.36 -3.66
N ALA A 50 5.45 1.21 -2.68
CA ALA A 50 6.17 2.35 -2.11
C ALA A 50 6.99 3.07 -3.19
N LYS A 51 7.57 2.34 -4.15
CA LYS A 51 8.33 2.89 -5.29
C LYS A 51 7.53 3.89 -6.13
N VAL A 52 6.20 3.77 -6.16
CA VAL A 52 5.30 4.64 -6.92
C VAL A 52 4.87 5.83 -6.06
N LEU A 53 4.59 5.60 -4.77
CA LEU A 53 4.18 6.66 -3.84
C LEU A 53 5.33 7.64 -3.54
N ASP A 54 6.56 7.16 -3.40
CA ASP A 54 7.76 8.00 -3.19
C ASP A 54 8.06 8.94 -4.39
N LYS A 55 7.52 8.65 -5.58
CA LYS A 55 7.72 9.51 -6.76
C LYS A 55 6.73 10.68 -6.83
N ASP A 56 5.60 10.59 -6.14
CA ASP A 56 4.51 11.55 -6.26
C ASP A 56 4.38 12.48 -5.05
N GLU A 57 5.11 12.24 -3.95
CA GLU A 57 4.86 12.98 -2.70
C GLU A 57 6.14 13.20 -1.85
N GLU A 58 6.54 14.46 -1.68
CA GLU A 58 7.33 14.92 -0.51
C GLU A 58 6.49 14.69 0.77
N LEU A 59 6.37 13.45 1.22
CA LEU A 59 5.61 13.10 2.42
C LEU A 59 6.42 13.47 3.66
N LYS A 60 6.12 14.65 4.21
CA LYS A 60 6.51 15.03 5.57
C LYS A 60 5.78 14.11 6.56
N PRO A 61 6.47 13.29 7.37
CA PRO A 61 5.83 12.57 8.44
C PRO A 61 5.37 13.56 9.51
N GLU A 62 4.06 13.68 9.73
CA GLU A 62 3.53 14.34 10.93
C GLU A 62 3.61 13.34 12.09
N TYR A 63 4.31 13.77 13.15
CA TYR A 63 4.51 13.07 14.43
C TYR A 63 3.34 13.31 15.38
#